data_AF-A0A387BCB5-F1
#
_entry.id   AF-A0A387BCB5-F1
#
_cell.length_a   1.000
_cell.length_b   1.000
_cell.length_c   1.000
_cell.angle_alpha   90.00
_cell.angle_beta   90.00
_cell.angle_gamma   90.00
#
_symmetry.space_group_name_H-M   'P 1'
#
loop_
_entity.id
_entity.type
_entity.pdbx_description
1 polymer ?
#
loop_
_entity_poly.entity_id
_entity_poly.type
_entity_poly.pdbx_seq_one_letter_code
_entity_poly.pdbx_strand_id
1 'polypeptide(L)'
;MTNKKTTNIRLDNLIKDQHLTIGVTSNADTTAKIIIHDGKREYARFRKSKKETTDLGLRTAIYEGEGNLEITVEIDYHEIAHGNITINPPKYFEVKGSDGKIKRIYKIKVEDWQDKDFDDYIITILSEDICKKNCCHCSKQTCKSVSNHNLDGKIDKWVEENISVFYDINEGWFETKVPFIDDRINDKINEYDEKLDDRINAKINEYDEKLDDRINALINQYDENLDNRVKDLLQQELCSTLKEIISEQLEQDFKELMDKHYSKRLHGKYPDPMKYPGDYIDWASLETGLFVGDGGVNYRWKEPLIRQDAAVLFYKLHHMDRQEPKEFESLKYPDRFTSWAENVELFSGDESGKFNWKCKLMRKDAAVIFYKYYHQYNIPPIPMGGEKYPMTFTDWAENIGLFSGDRQDNGEINYNWEEPLIRQDAAVLICKLAKLMKLTIKKIY
;
A
#
# COMPACT_ATOMS: atom_id res chain seq x y z
N MET A 1 -28.67 24.91 4.38
CA MET A 1 -28.48 24.50 5.79
C MET A 1 -28.48 22.98 5.81
N THR A 2 -27.52 22.34 6.47
CA THR A 2 -27.51 20.88 6.67
C THR A 2 -28.28 20.57 7.94
N ASN A 3 -29.33 19.75 7.85
CA ASN A 3 -30.01 19.23 9.02
C ASN A 3 -29.22 18.03 9.54
N LYS A 4 -29.08 17.91 10.86
CA LYS A 4 -28.39 16.81 11.53
C LYS A 4 -29.35 16.10 12.47
N LYS A 5 -29.48 14.78 12.33
CA LYS A 5 -30.29 13.93 13.21
C LYS A 5 -29.42 12.86 13.84
N THR A 6 -29.57 12.64 15.14
CA THR A 6 -28.82 11.64 15.90
C THR A 6 -29.79 10.63 16.50
N THR A 7 -29.55 9.34 16.25
CA THR A 7 -30.32 8.24 16.83
C THR A 7 -29.39 7.37 17.65
N ASN A 8 -29.71 7.19 18.93
CA ASN A 8 -28.96 6.31 19.84
C ASN A 8 -29.74 5.01 20.03
N ILE A 9 -29.11 3.88 19.70
CA ILE A 9 -29.64 2.54 19.91
C ILE A 9 -28.83 1.90 21.01
N ARG A 10 -29.48 1.57 22.13
CA ARG A 10 -28.84 0.91 23.26
C ARG A 10 -29.24 -0.57 23.30
N LEU A 11 -28.24 -1.44 23.30
CA LEU A 11 -28.37 -2.88 23.46
C LEU A 11 -27.78 -3.27 24.81
N ASP A 12 -28.64 -3.60 25.77
CA ASP A 12 -28.19 -4.01 27.10
C ASP A 12 -27.93 -5.52 27.16
N ASN A 13 -26.98 -5.94 28.01
CA ASN A 13 -26.67 -7.33 28.32
C ASN A 13 -26.26 -8.20 27.12
N LEU A 14 -25.39 -7.68 26.24
CA LEU A 14 -24.79 -8.48 25.18
C LEU A 14 -23.74 -9.46 25.72
N ILE A 15 -23.77 -10.69 25.21
CA ILE A 15 -22.75 -11.73 25.43
C ILE A 15 -21.53 -11.44 24.52
N LYS A 16 -20.32 -11.88 24.92
CA LYS A 16 -19.08 -11.67 24.14
C LYS A 16 -19.16 -12.21 22.70
N ASP A 17 -18.26 -11.67 21.87
CA ASP A 17 -17.90 -12.16 20.53
C ASP A 17 -19.04 -12.16 19.52
N GLN A 18 -19.85 -11.09 19.55
CA GLN A 18 -20.96 -10.91 18.61
C GLN A 18 -20.51 -10.08 17.41
N HIS A 19 -20.74 -10.62 16.22
CA HIS A 19 -20.58 -9.89 14.98
C HIS A 19 -21.82 -9.05 14.70
N LEU A 20 -21.61 -7.74 14.53
CA LEU A 20 -22.66 -6.77 14.30
C LEU A 20 -22.58 -6.25 12.88
N THR A 21 -23.63 -6.42 12.08
CA THR A 21 -23.71 -5.76 10.77
C THR A 21 -24.76 -4.65 10.81
N ILE A 22 -24.33 -3.41 10.59
CA ILE A 22 -25.22 -2.25 10.54
C ILE A 22 -25.35 -1.80 9.09
N GLY A 23 -26.59 -1.70 8.62
CA GLY A 23 -26.95 -1.12 7.34
C GLY A 23 -27.79 0.14 7.54
N VAL A 24 -27.42 1.22 6.86
CA VAL A 24 -28.21 2.45 6.79
C VAL A 24 -28.66 2.62 5.34
N THR A 25 -29.97 2.76 5.15
CA THR A 25 -30.55 3.03 3.84
C THR A 25 -31.25 4.39 3.90
N SER A 26 -31.04 5.20 2.87
CA SER A 26 -31.66 6.52 2.76
C SER A 26 -32.08 6.75 1.31
N ASN A 27 -33.20 7.44 1.11
CA ASN A 27 -33.70 7.86 -0.20
C ASN A 27 -33.20 9.26 -0.62
N ALA A 28 -32.27 9.85 0.12
CA ALA A 28 -31.70 11.16 -0.19
C ALA A 28 -30.17 11.18 -0.03
N ASP A 29 -29.56 12.24 -0.54
CA ASP A 29 -28.14 12.53 -0.37
C ASP A 29 -27.82 12.74 1.10
N THR A 30 -27.19 11.72 1.68
CA THR A 30 -26.99 11.61 3.12
C THR A 30 -25.56 11.21 3.42
N THR A 31 -25.01 11.84 4.45
CA THR A 31 -23.76 11.40 5.08
C THR A 31 -24.12 10.75 6.40
N ALA A 32 -23.86 9.45 6.53
CA ALA A 32 -24.05 8.73 7.77
C ALA A 32 -22.72 8.57 8.50
N LYS A 33 -22.73 8.88 9.79
CA LYS A 33 -21.67 8.60 10.75
C LYS A 33 -22.19 7.63 11.80
N ILE A 34 -21.62 6.44 11.84
CA ILE A 34 -21.98 5.39 12.81
C ILE A 34 -20.84 5.28 13.80
N ILE A 35 -21.17 5.38 15.09
CA ILE A 35 -20.23 5.23 16.21
C ILE A 35 -20.74 4.09 17.09
N ILE A 36 -19.89 3.11 17.36
CA ILE A 36 -20.21 1.99 18.26
C ILE A 36 -19.34 2.14 19.51
N HIS A 37 -19.94 2.24 20.69
CA HIS A 37 -19.21 2.37 21.96
C HIS A 37 -19.93 1.69 23.12
N ASP A 38 -19.20 1.31 24.18
CA ASP A 38 -19.75 0.77 25.43
C ASP A 38 -19.84 1.82 26.56
N GLY A 39 -19.63 3.10 26.21
CA GLY A 39 -19.51 4.22 27.15
C GLY A 39 -18.11 4.42 27.72
N LYS A 40 -17.17 3.49 27.51
CA LYS A 40 -15.75 3.60 27.89
C LYS A 40 -14.81 3.58 26.69
N ARG A 41 -15.14 2.85 25.62
CA ARG A 41 -14.32 2.63 24.43
C ARG A 41 -15.17 2.72 23.16
N GLU A 42 -14.59 3.34 22.13
CA GLU A 42 -15.13 3.35 20.78
C GLU A 42 -14.57 2.13 20.02
N TYR A 43 -15.46 1.26 19.51
CA TYR A 43 -15.08 0.03 18.80
C TYR A 43 -14.94 0.26 17.30
N ALA A 44 -15.77 1.13 16.74
CA ALA A 44 -15.71 1.45 15.32
C ALA A 44 -16.37 2.80 15.02
N ARG A 45 -15.82 3.48 14.02
CA ARG A 45 -16.38 4.71 13.44
C ARG A 45 -16.40 4.61 11.93
N PHE A 46 -17.60 4.72 11.37
CA PHE A 46 -17.79 4.69 9.93
C PHE A 46 -18.33 6.03 9.46
N ARG A 47 -17.77 6.56 8.37
CA ARG A 47 -18.30 7.73 7.67
C ARG A 47 -18.44 7.38 6.20
N LYS A 48 -19.64 7.56 5.64
CA LYS A 48 -19.88 7.40 4.21
C LYS A 48 -20.81 8.49 3.73
N SER A 49 -20.41 9.17 2.65
CA SER A 49 -21.26 10.07 1.88
C SER A 49 -21.60 9.40 0.55
N LYS A 50 -22.84 9.55 0.10
CA LYS A 50 -23.26 9.10 -1.23
C LYS A 50 -24.25 10.10 -1.83
N LYS A 51 -24.18 10.27 -3.15
CA LYS A 51 -24.94 11.26 -3.95
C LYS A 51 -26.13 10.67 -4.73
N GLU A 52 -26.49 9.40 -4.48
CA GLU A 52 -27.59 8.73 -5.18
C GLU A 52 -28.26 7.65 -4.31
N THR A 53 -29.55 7.42 -4.54
CA THR A 53 -30.48 6.55 -3.79
C THR A 53 -30.14 5.06 -3.87
N THR A 54 -29.08 4.61 -3.20
CA THR A 54 -28.81 3.19 -2.97
C THR A 54 -27.92 2.98 -1.74
N ASP A 55 -28.19 1.90 -1.01
CA ASP A 55 -27.50 1.37 0.19
C ASP A 55 -26.16 2.04 0.56
N LEU A 56 -26.12 2.69 1.73
CA LEU A 56 -24.88 3.24 2.30
C LEU A 56 -23.93 2.11 2.78
N GLY A 57 -24.31 0.85 2.57
CA GLY A 57 -23.43 -0.30 2.60
C GLY A 57 -23.37 -0.93 3.97
N LEU A 58 -23.38 -2.26 3.98
CA LEU A 58 -23.19 -3.09 5.16
C LEU A 58 -21.75 -2.95 5.68
N ARG A 59 -21.62 -2.66 6.98
CA ARG A 59 -20.34 -2.72 7.68
C ARG A 59 -20.46 -3.64 8.88
N THR A 60 -19.48 -4.52 9.01
CA THR A 60 -19.37 -5.48 10.11
C THR A 60 -18.39 -4.93 11.15
N ALA A 61 -18.82 -4.89 12.41
CA ALA A 61 -17.96 -4.65 13.57
C ALA A 61 -17.99 -5.88 14.48
N ILE A 62 -16.88 -6.19 15.13
CA ILE A 62 -16.77 -7.28 16.11
C ILE A 62 -16.79 -6.64 17.49
N TYR A 63 -17.75 -7.05 18.33
CA TYR A 63 -17.81 -6.63 19.72
C TYR A 63 -17.29 -7.76 20.61
N GLU A 64 -16.13 -7.53 21.24
CA GLU A 64 -15.43 -8.49 22.11
C GLU A 64 -15.71 -8.24 23.61
N GLY A 65 -16.62 -7.32 23.93
CA GLY A 65 -16.97 -6.93 25.31
C GLY A 65 -18.15 -7.71 25.90
N GLU A 66 -18.37 -7.55 27.21
CA GLU A 66 -19.64 -7.87 27.87
C GLU A 66 -20.25 -6.57 28.40
N GLY A 67 -21.56 -6.42 28.28
CA GLY A 67 -22.29 -5.31 28.87
C GLY A 67 -23.18 -4.57 27.87
N ASN A 68 -23.32 -3.27 28.07
CA ASN A 68 -24.20 -2.43 27.29
C ASN A 68 -23.43 -1.87 26.09
N LEU A 69 -23.98 -2.06 24.90
CA LEU A 69 -23.47 -1.48 23.67
C LEU A 69 -24.40 -0.33 23.27
N GLU A 70 -23.83 0.84 23.04
CA GLU A 70 -24.53 1.99 22.49
C GLU A 70 -24.03 2.24 21.06
N ILE A 71 -24.98 2.27 20.14
CA ILE A 71 -24.75 2.54 18.72
C ILE A 71 -25.37 3.90 18.44
N THR A 72 -24.51 4.88 18.22
CA THR A 72 -24.92 6.24 17.84
C THR A 72 -24.84 6.35 16.32
N VAL A 73 -25.96 6.66 15.67
CA VAL A 73 -26.02 6.94 14.23
C VAL A 73 -26.35 8.42 14.04
N GLU A 74 -25.38 9.20 13.58
CA GLU A 74 -25.55 10.60 13.19
C GLU A 74 -25.72 10.68 11.67
N ILE A 75 -26.74 11.35 11.18
CA ILE A 75 -26.97 11.54 9.76
C ILE A 75 -27.15 13.01 9.44
N ASP A 76 -26.32 13.46 8.51
CA ASP A 76 -26.40 14.78 7.90
C ASP A 76 -27.11 14.66 6.55
N TYR A 77 -28.14 15.47 6.33
CA TYR A 77 -28.94 15.47 5.11
C TYR A 77 -29.27 16.88 4.62
N HIS A 78 -29.47 17.01 3.31
CA HIS A 78 -29.75 18.29 2.65
C HIS A 78 -31.24 18.50 2.33
N GLU A 79 -32.04 17.44 2.22
CA GLU A 79 -33.48 17.44 1.91
C GLU A 79 -34.21 16.40 2.78
N ILE A 80 -35.54 16.50 2.92
CA ILE A 80 -36.36 15.57 3.73
C ILE A 80 -36.07 14.13 3.29
N ALA A 81 -35.42 13.37 4.16
CA ALA A 81 -34.95 12.02 3.87
C ALA A 81 -35.75 10.97 4.66
N HIS A 82 -36.26 9.96 3.96
CA HIS A 82 -36.74 8.72 4.57
C HIS A 82 -35.63 7.67 4.51
N GLY A 83 -35.51 6.89 5.56
CA GLY A 83 -34.46 5.90 5.66
C GLY A 83 -34.73 4.91 6.77
N ASN A 84 -34.07 3.76 6.66
CA ASN A 84 -34.17 2.68 7.63
C ASN A 84 -32.78 2.34 8.14
N ILE A 85 -32.66 2.14 9.45
CA ILE A 85 -31.50 1.51 10.08
C ILE A 85 -31.85 0.04 10.30
N THR A 86 -31.03 -0.85 9.74
CA THR A 86 -31.16 -2.28 10.00
C THR A 86 -29.91 -2.80 10.68
N ILE A 87 -30.09 -3.52 11.79
CA ILE A 87 -29.03 -4.20 12.51
C ILE A 87 -29.27 -5.71 12.35
N ASN A 88 -28.36 -6.36 11.62
CA ASN A 88 -28.42 -7.79 11.34
C ASN A 88 -27.24 -8.51 12.00
N PRO A 89 -27.50 -9.42 12.96
CA PRO A 89 -26.51 -10.40 13.38
C PRO A 89 -26.34 -11.49 12.29
N PRO A 90 -25.17 -12.13 12.16
CA PRO A 90 -24.98 -13.22 11.20
C PRO A 90 -25.82 -14.47 11.51
N LYS A 91 -26.25 -14.66 12.76
CA LYS A 91 -27.22 -15.71 13.15
C LYS A 91 -28.31 -15.16 14.08
N TYR A 92 -27.94 -14.62 15.24
CA TYR A 92 -28.82 -13.98 16.22
C TYR A 92 -27.95 -13.28 17.28
N PHE A 93 -28.50 -12.33 18.03
CA PHE A 93 -27.94 -11.87 19.30
C PHE A 93 -28.48 -12.74 20.42
N GLU A 94 -27.61 -13.12 21.37
CA GLU A 94 -28.04 -13.63 22.65
C GLU A 94 -28.10 -12.47 23.65
N VAL A 95 -29.29 -12.20 24.17
CA VAL A 95 -29.54 -11.16 25.17
C VAL A 95 -30.02 -11.84 26.45
N LYS A 96 -29.37 -11.52 27.57
CA LYS A 96 -29.82 -12.01 28.87
C LYS A 96 -30.96 -11.12 29.39
N GLY A 97 -32.15 -11.70 29.49
CA GLY A 97 -33.32 -11.05 30.07
C GLY A 97 -33.14 -10.76 31.56
N SER A 98 -33.97 -9.88 32.10
CA SER A 98 -34.04 -9.59 33.55
C SER A 98 -34.40 -10.83 34.38
N ASP A 99 -35.02 -11.84 33.76
CA ASP A 99 -35.31 -13.16 34.33
C ASP A 99 -34.12 -14.13 34.28
N GLY A 100 -32.96 -13.68 33.79
CA GLY A 100 -31.75 -14.46 33.64
C GLY A 100 -31.75 -15.41 32.42
N LYS A 101 -32.83 -15.47 31.64
CA LYS A 101 -32.93 -16.32 30.45
C LYS A 101 -32.27 -15.69 29.24
N ILE A 102 -31.68 -16.51 28.39
CA ILE A 102 -31.09 -16.08 27.12
C ILE A 102 -32.19 -16.03 26.06
N LYS A 103 -32.35 -14.88 25.40
CA LYS A 103 -33.25 -14.67 24.27
C LYS A 103 -32.44 -14.45 22.99
N ARG A 104 -32.93 -15.01 21.88
CA ARG A 104 -32.32 -14.87 20.55
C ARG A 104 -33.04 -13.80 19.74
N ILE A 105 -32.32 -12.76 19.34
CA ILE A 105 -32.82 -11.67 18.48
C ILE A 105 -32.21 -11.82 17.09
N TYR A 106 -33.04 -11.96 16.07
CA TYR A 106 -32.58 -12.26 14.71
C TYR A 106 -32.45 -11.00 13.84
N LYS A 107 -33.20 -9.94 14.17
CA LYS A 107 -33.21 -8.70 13.40
C LYS A 107 -33.77 -7.56 14.22
N ILE A 108 -33.12 -6.40 14.14
CA ILE A 108 -33.66 -5.14 14.65
C ILE A 108 -33.79 -4.20 13.45
N LYS A 109 -35.01 -3.72 13.20
CA LYS A 109 -35.30 -2.75 12.16
C LYS A 109 -35.93 -1.52 12.78
N VAL A 110 -35.35 -0.35 12.52
CA VAL A 110 -35.91 0.95 12.89
C VAL A 110 -36.43 1.58 11.61
N GLU A 111 -37.75 1.76 11.52
CA GLU A 111 -38.43 2.27 10.34
C GLU A 111 -38.81 3.76 10.48
N ASP A 112 -38.69 4.46 9.35
CA ASP A 112 -39.39 5.72 9.02
C ASP A 112 -39.14 6.94 9.93
N TRP A 113 -37.89 7.38 9.99
CA TRP A 113 -37.49 8.58 10.74
C TRP A 113 -37.88 9.92 10.08
N GLN A 114 -39.16 10.27 10.04
CA GLN A 114 -39.61 11.53 9.43
C GLN A 114 -39.15 12.80 10.19
N ASP A 115 -39.09 13.92 9.45
CA ASP A 115 -38.62 15.25 9.87
C ASP A 115 -39.72 16.10 10.54
N LYS A 116 -40.54 15.49 11.42
CA LYS A 116 -41.51 16.23 12.23
C LYS A 116 -41.36 15.85 13.70
N ASP A 117 -41.49 16.85 14.57
CA ASP A 117 -41.28 16.83 16.03
C ASP A 117 -42.13 15.80 16.82
N PHE A 118 -41.94 14.50 16.56
CA PHE A 118 -42.52 13.41 17.34
C PHE A 118 -41.52 12.27 17.50
N ASP A 119 -41.30 11.87 18.75
CA ASP A 119 -40.38 10.82 19.23
C ASP A 119 -40.78 9.38 18.84
N ASP A 120 -41.67 9.21 17.87
CA ASP A 120 -42.27 7.91 17.55
C ASP A 120 -41.52 7.20 16.43
N TYR A 121 -40.61 6.29 16.80
CA TYR A 121 -40.02 5.32 15.87
C TYR A 121 -40.63 3.94 16.09
N ILE A 122 -40.92 3.22 15.00
CA ILE A 122 -41.33 1.82 15.07
C ILE A 122 -40.06 0.96 15.12
N ILE A 123 -39.78 0.39 16.30
CA ILE A 123 -38.74 -0.63 16.47
C ILE A 123 -39.38 -2.00 16.29
N THR A 124 -39.06 -2.66 15.18
CA THR A 124 -39.46 -4.06 14.95
C THR A 124 -38.34 -4.99 15.40
N ILE A 125 -38.60 -5.79 16.45
CA ILE A 125 -37.70 -6.82 16.96
C ILE A 125 -38.26 -8.19 16.56
N LEU A 126 -37.51 -8.95 15.77
CA LEU A 126 -37.85 -10.34 15.45
C LEU A 126 -37.12 -11.28 16.43
N SER A 127 -37.88 -11.96 17.28
CA SER A 127 -37.37 -12.94 18.26
C SER A 127 -38.08 -14.30 18.14
N GLU A 128 -37.40 -15.36 18.58
CA GLU A 128 -37.89 -16.75 18.47
C GLU A 128 -39.22 -16.98 19.21
N ASP A 129 -39.43 -16.29 20.32
CA ASP A 129 -40.60 -16.46 21.19
C ASP A 129 -41.90 -15.94 20.57
N ILE A 130 -41.82 -14.98 19.66
CA ILE A 130 -42.98 -14.38 18.97
C ILE A 130 -43.45 -15.30 17.85
N CYS A 131 -42.53 -15.99 17.17
CA CYS A 131 -42.88 -16.93 16.09
C CYS A 131 -43.59 -18.19 16.59
N LYS A 132 -43.28 -18.68 17.79
CA LYS A 132 -43.91 -19.92 18.33
C LYS A 132 -45.36 -19.71 18.81
N LYS A 133 -45.78 -18.48 19.16
CA LYS A 133 -47.10 -18.23 19.77
C LYS A 133 -48.24 -17.88 18.80
N ASN A 134 -47.95 -17.48 17.56
CA ASN A 134 -48.98 -16.95 16.63
C ASN A 134 -49.21 -17.79 15.35
N CYS A 135 -48.81 -19.06 15.35
CA CYS A 135 -49.13 -19.99 14.27
C CYS A 135 -50.07 -21.09 14.75
N CYS A 136 -51.36 -20.76 14.98
CA CYS A 136 -52.51 -21.65 14.78
C CYS A 136 -53.83 -20.87 14.93
N HIS A 137 -54.76 -21.14 14.03
CA HIS A 137 -56.11 -20.58 13.91
C HIS A 137 -56.90 -20.49 15.23
N CYS A 138 -57.52 -19.33 15.47
CA CYS A 138 -58.61 -19.21 16.44
C CYS A 138 -59.89 -18.78 15.69
N SER A 139 -60.68 -19.77 15.24
CA SER A 139 -62.04 -19.55 14.72
C SER A 139 -63.06 -19.81 15.83
N LYS A 140 -63.71 -18.72 16.25
CA LYS A 140 -64.98 -18.62 17.00
C LYS A 140 -65.74 -19.95 17.22
N GLN A 141 -65.87 -20.38 18.47
CA GLN A 141 -67.01 -21.20 18.91
C GLN A 141 -67.35 -20.95 20.38
N THR A 142 -68.64 -20.68 20.62
CA THR A 142 -69.29 -20.38 21.89
C THR A 142 -69.52 -21.66 22.70
N CYS A 143 -69.05 -21.69 23.96
CA CYS A 143 -69.46 -22.69 24.94
C CYS A 143 -70.82 -22.31 25.54
N LYS A 144 -71.85 -23.14 25.34
CA LYS A 144 -73.09 -23.14 26.12
C LYS A 144 -73.01 -24.23 27.18
N SER A 145 -73.17 -23.86 28.44
CA SER A 145 -73.44 -24.78 29.54
C SER A 145 -74.89 -25.25 29.49
N VAL A 146 -75.11 -26.55 29.66
CA VAL A 146 -76.43 -27.15 29.90
C VAL A 146 -76.42 -27.67 31.33
N SER A 147 -77.34 -27.17 32.15
CA SER A 147 -77.52 -27.54 33.56
C SER A 147 -78.37 -28.81 33.69
N ASN A 148 -77.89 -29.70 34.55
CA ASN A 148 -78.49 -30.95 35.00
C ASN A 148 -79.94 -30.82 35.49
N HIS A 149 -80.78 -31.77 35.08
CA HIS A 149 -81.81 -32.34 35.93
C HIS A 149 -81.94 -33.85 35.71
N ASN A 150 -81.65 -34.60 36.78
CA ASN A 150 -82.40 -35.77 37.25
C ASN A 150 -82.31 -37.08 36.44
N LEU A 151 -81.14 -37.75 36.47
CA LEU A 151 -80.95 -39.10 35.90
C LEU A 151 -80.05 -40.03 36.77
N ASP A 152 -79.96 -39.77 38.09
CA ASP A 152 -79.03 -40.39 39.06
C ASP A 152 -79.35 -41.85 39.42
N GLY A 153 -79.68 -42.71 38.46
CA GLY A 153 -79.81 -44.15 38.74
C GLY A 153 -79.91 -45.04 37.52
N LYS A 154 -80.29 -44.49 36.36
CA LYS A 154 -80.15 -45.19 35.07
C LYS A 154 -78.84 -44.86 34.37
N ILE A 155 -78.27 -43.67 34.63
CA ILE A 155 -76.94 -43.31 34.13
C ILE A 155 -75.88 -44.16 34.83
N ASP A 156 -75.91 -44.32 36.15
CA ASP A 156 -74.85 -45.06 36.85
C ASP A 156 -74.73 -46.51 36.38
N LYS A 157 -75.86 -47.21 36.19
CA LYS A 157 -75.85 -48.58 35.66
C LYS A 157 -75.40 -48.66 34.20
N TRP A 158 -75.84 -47.72 33.36
CA TRP A 158 -75.40 -47.66 31.96
C TRP A 158 -73.91 -47.27 31.86
N VAL A 159 -73.44 -46.38 32.73
CA VAL A 159 -72.05 -45.94 32.83
C VAL A 159 -71.19 -47.10 33.30
N GLU A 160 -71.56 -47.85 34.33
CA GLU A 160 -70.82 -49.05 34.77
C GLU A 160 -70.75 -50.13 33.68
N GLU A 161 -71.87 -50.45 33.03
CA GLU A 161 -71.93 -51.48 31.98
C GLU A 161 -71.16 -51.07 30.71
N ASN A 162 -71.17 -49.80 30.32
CA ASN A 162 -70.46 -49.35 29.12
C ASN A 162 -68.99 -48.98 29.40
N ILE A 163 -68.64 -48.54 30.61
CA ILE A 163 -67.25 -48.30 31.00
C ILE A 163 -66.48 -49.62 31.07
N SER A 164 -67.08 -50.70 31.59
CA SER A 164 -66.44 -52.02 31.60
C SER A 164 -66.11 -52.50 30.18
N VAL A 165 -67.07 -52.41 29.25
CA VAL A 165 -66.85 -52.80 27.85
C VAL A 165 -65.82 -51.89 27.17
N PHE A 166 -65.78 -50.60 27.53
CA PHE A 166 -64.78 -49.67 27.03
C PHE A 166 -63.38 -50.00 27.56
N TYR A 167 -63.24 -50.44 28.82
CA TYR A 167 -61.96 -50.90 29.36
C TYR A 167 -61.50 -52.21 28.71
N ASP A 168 -62.36 -53.21 28.56
CA ASP A 168 -61.99 -54.51 27.97
C ASP A 168 -61.56 -54.36 26.48
N ILE A 169 -62.26 -53.51 25.73
CA ILE A 169 -61.91 -53.23 24.32
C ILE A 169 -60.58 -52.46 24.23
N ASN A 170 -60.35 -51.51 25.13
CA ASN A 170 -59.10 -50.76 25.14
C ASN A 170 -57.93 -51.60 25.66
N GLU A 171 -58.12 -52.46 26.66
CA GLU A 171 -57.08 -53.32 27.22
C GLU A 171 -56.56 -54.29 26.16
N GLY A 172 -57.46 -54.95 25.41
CA GLY A 172 -57.05 -55.78 24.27
C GLY A 172 -56.34 -54.99 23.15
N TRP A 173 -56.74 -53.73 22.93
CA TRP A 173 -56.06 -52.85 21.96
C TRP A 173 -54.66 -52.44 22.46
N PHE A 174 -54.50 -52.10 23.73
CA PHE A 174 -53.21 -51.75 24.33
C PHE A 174 -52.25 -52.94 24.34
N GLU A 175 -52.71 -54.13 24.74
CA GLU A 175 -51.87 -55.34 24.79
C GLU A 175 -51.34 -55.76 23.42
N THR A 176 -52.11 -55.56 22.34
CA THR A 176 -51.69 -55.97 20.99
C THR A 176 -51.05 -54.86 20.16
N LYS A 177 -51.46 -53.60 20.32
CA LYS A 177 -50.95 -52.49 19.51
C LYS A 177 -49.74 -51.80 20.10
N VAL A 178 -49.62 -51.74 21.43
CA VAL A 178 -48.45 -51.09 22.06
C VAL A 178 -47.15 -51.81 21.70
N PRO A 179 -47.03 -53.15 21.82
CA PRO A 179 -45.79 -53.83 21.42
C PRO A 179 -45.45 -53.64 19.94
N PHE A 180 -46.44 -53.64 19.05
CA PHE A 180 -46.23 -53.40 17.63
C PHE A 180 -45.78 -51.96 17.32
N ILE A 181 -46.26 -50.98 18.08
CA ILE A 181 -45.81 -49.58 17.97
C ILE A 181 -44.40 -49.45 18.51
N ASP A 182 -44.09 -50.07 19.65
CA ASP A 182 -42.76 -50.07 20.26
C ASP A 182 -41.72 -50.71 19.34
N ASP A 183 -42.01 -51.88 18.76
CA ASP A 183 -41.14 -52.55 17.80
C ASP A 183 -40.85 -51.65 16.58
N ARG A 184 -41.89 -51.03 16.02
CA ARG A 184 -41.73 -50.13 14.87
C ARG A 184 -40.96 -48.85 15.22
N ILE A 185 -41.12 -48.34 16.44
CA ILE A 185 -40.34 -47.20 16.94
C ILE A 185 -38.87 -47.61 17.08
N ASN A 186 -38.60 -48.77 17.69
CA ASN A 186 -37.24 -49.29 17.85
C ASN A 186 -36.55 -49.53 16.51
N ASP A 187 -37.25 -50.13 15.53
CA ASP A 187 -36.73 -50.30 14.17
C ASP A 187 -36.39 -48.96 13.52
N LYS A 188 -37.23 -47.93 13.73
CA LYS A 188 -36.97 -46.59 13.21
C LYS A 188 -35.80 -45.91 13.92
N ILE A 189 -35.66 -46.08 15.23
CA ILE A 189 -34.53 -45.57 15.99
C ILE A 189 -33.24 -46.20 15.47
N ASN A 190 -33.18 -47.52 15.34
CA ASN A 190 -32.01 -48.23 14.81
C ASN A 190 -31.65 -47.76 13.39
N GLU A 191 -32.64 -47.60 12.50
CA GLU A 191 -32.41 -47.07 11.14
C GLU A 191 -31.86 -45.63 11.17
N TYR A 192 -32.32 -44.79 12.09
CA TYR A 192 -31.80 -43.43 12.24
C TYR A 192 -30.40 -43.40 12.83
N ASP A 193 -30.11 -44.25 13.81
CA ASP A 193 -28.79 -44.34 14.43
C ASP A 193 -27.73 -44.79 13.41
N GLU A 194 -28.01 -45.85 12.63
CA GLU A 194 -27.11 -46.29 11.55
C GLU A 194 -26.85 -45.16 10.52
N LYS A 195 -27.92 -44.46 10.09
CA LYS A 195 -27.78 -43.33 9.16
C LYS A 195 -27.04 -42.14 9.76
N LEU A 196 -27.16 -41.93 11.07
CA LEU A 196 -26.45 -40.86 11.76
C LEU A 196 -24.97 -41.18 11.82
N ASP A 197 -24.62 -42.41 12.21
CA ASP A 197 -23.24 -42.90 12.29
C ASP A 197 -22.55 -42.84 10.92
N ASP A 198 -23.22 -43.30 9.85
CA ASP A 198 -22.70 -43.21 8.49
C ASP A 198 -22.40 -41.76 8.08
N ARG A 199 -23.32 -40.83 8.41
CA ARG A 199 -23.14 -39.40 8.09
C ARG A 199 -22.03 -38.76 8.92
N ILE A 200 -21.88 -39.14 10.18
CA ILE A 200 -20.82 -38.67 11.07
C ILE A 200 -19.48 -39.16 10.55
N ASN A 201 -19.35 -40.46 10.26
CA ASN A 201 -18.12 -41.06 9.75
C ASN A 201 -17.72 -40.46 8.39
N ALA A 202 -18.68 -40.27 7.48
CA ALA A 202 -18.41 -39.59 6.21
C ALA A 202 -17.91 -38.16 6.40
N LYS A 203 -18.45 -37.42 7.38
CA LYS A 203 -18.00 -36.07 7.70
C LYS A 203 -16.62 -36.04 8.36
N ILE A 204 -16.33 -36.98 9.25
CA ILE A 204 -15.01 -37.11 9.87
C ILE A 204 -13.96 -37.35 8.79
N ASN A 205 -14.19 -38.33 7.90
CA ASN A 205 -13.26 -38.62 6.80
C ASN A 205 -13.05 -37.40 5.89
N GLU A 206 -14.11 -36.67 5.53
CA GLU A 206 -13.98 -35.43 4.73
C GLU A 206 -13.15 -34.35 5.44
N TYR A 207 -13.28 -34.24 6.77
CA TYR A 207 -12.50 -33.28 7.56
C TYR A 207 -11.05 -33.71 7.71
N ASP A 208 -10.77 -34.99 7.90
CA ASP A 208 -9.42 -35.55 8.01
C ASP A 208 -8.64 -35.33 6.70
N GLU A 209 -9.25 -35.65 5.55
CA GLU A 209 -8.64 -35.39 4.23
C GLU A 209 -8.33 -33.91 4.03
N LYS A 210 -9.26 -33.01 4.38
CA LYS A 210 -9.05 -31.56 4.27
C LYS A 210 -7.98 -31.03 5.24
N LEU A 211 -7.85 -31.64 6.41
CA LEU A 211 -6.83 -31.29 7.39
C LEU A 211 -5.45 -31.72 6.88
N ASP A 212 -5.32 -32.94 6.38
CA ASP A 212 -4.09 -33.46 5.81
C ASP A 212 -3.63 -32.63 4.61
N ASP A 213 -4.54 -32.29 3.68
CA ASP A 213 -4.23 -31.43 2.54
C ASP A 213 -3.72 -30.05 2.98
N ARG A 214 -4.34 -29.46 4.00
CA ARG A 214 -3.94 -28.14 4.52
C ARG A 214 -2.58 -28.20 5.23
N ILE A 215 -2.34 -29.25 6.00
CA ILE A 215 -1.05 -29.47 6.69
C ILE A 215 0.05 -29.65 5.66
N ASN A 216 -0.17 -30.48 4.63
CA ASN A 216 0.81 -30.70 3.56
C ASN A 216 1.09 -29.43 2.76
N ALA A 217 0.06 -28.64 2.44
CA ALA A 217 0.25 -27.36 1.77
C ALA A 217 1.07 -26.37 2.61
N LEU A 218 0.84 -26.32 3.93
CA LEU A 218 1.61 -25.48 4.84
C LEU A 218 3.07 -25.95 4.95
N ILE A 219 3.31 -27.25 5.08
CA ILE A 219 4.68 -27.81 5.13
C ILE A 219 5.45 -27.42 3.87
N ASN A 220 4.88 -27.64 2.68
CA ASN A 220 5.52 -27.29 1.41
C ASN A 220 5.83 -25.78 1.34
N GLN A 221 4.89 -24.93 1.78
CA GLN A 221 5.10 -23.48 1.82
C GLN A 221 6.22 -23.08 2.79
N TYR A 222 6.33 -23.75 3.94
CA TYR A 222 7.38 -23.49 4.91
C TYR A 222 8.74 -23.95 4.40
N ASP A 223 8.82 -25.11 3.75
CA ASP A 223 10.05 -25.66 3.18
C ASP A 223 10.58 -24.75 2.06
N GLU A 224 9.73 -24.34 1.11
CA GLU A 224 10.13 -23.41 0.04
C GLU A 224 10.61 -22.05 0.59
N ASN A 225 9.94 -21.53 1.61
CA ASN A 225 10.34 -20.26 2.23
C ASN A 225 11.66 -20.38 3.01
N LEU A 226 11.88 -21.50 3.70
CA LEU A 226 13.12 -21.76 4.41
C LEU A 226 14.29 -21.90 3.44
N ASP A 227 14.12 -22.68 2.38
CA ASP A 227 15.16 -22.86 1.35
C ASP A 227 15.56 -21.53 0.71
N ASN A 228 14.57 -20.70 0.33
CA ASN A 228 14.85 -19.40 -0.25
C ASN A 228 15.56 -18.46 0.73
N ARG A 229 15.09 -18.38 1.99
CA ARG A 229 15.72 -17.51 3.01
C ARG A 229 17.14 -17.95 3.36
N VAL A 230 17.38 -19.26 3.49
CA VAL A 230 18.72 -19.79 3.77
C VAL A 230 19.64 -19.52 2.59
N LYS A 231 19.17 -19.71 1.35
CA LYS A 231 19.94 -19.41 0.15
C LYS A 231 20.31 -17.93 0.05
N ASP A 232 19.36 -17.03 0.31
CA ASP A 232 19.59 -15.59 0.27
C ASP A 232 20.59 -15.14 1.34
N LEU A 233 20.45 -15.64 2.57
CA LEU A 233 21.37 -15.34 3.66
C LEU A 233 22.78 -15.88 3.38
N LEU A 234 22.90 -17.11 2.90
CA LEU A 234 24.19 -17.69 2.51
C LEU A 234 24.81 -16.93 1.35
N GLN A 235 24.02 -16.52 0.36
CA GLN A 235 24.52 -15.75 -0.77
C GLN A 235 24.99 -14.35 -0.33
N GLN A 236 24.24 -13.70 0.56
CA GLN A 236 24.60 -12.39 1.09
C GLN A 236 25.89 -12.45 1.91
N GLU A 237 25.99 -13.40 2.83
CA GLU A 237 27.17 -13.60 3.69
C GLU A 237 28.39 -13.99 2.86
N LEU A 238 28.24 -14.92 1.91
CA LEU A 238 29.33 -15.30 1.02
C LEU A 238 29.81 -14.10 0.19
N CYS A 239 28.89 -13.27 -0.30
CA CYS A 239 29.23 -12.09 -1.09
C CYS A 239 29.89 -10.98 -0.25
N SER A 240 29.50 -10.77 1.01
CA SER A 240 30.16 -9.80 1.90
C SER A 240 31.55 -10.28 2.27
N THR A 241 31.69 -11.52 2.74
CA THR A 241 32.98 -12.08 3.14
C THR A 241 33.96 -12.16 1.95
N LEU A 242 33.51 -12.58 0.77
CA LEU A 242 34.36 -12.56 -0.43
C LEU A 242 34.79 -11.16 -0.83
N LYS A 243 33.91 -10.16 -0.73
CA LYS A 243 34.28 -8.77 -1.01
C LYS A 243 35.34 -8.26 -0.04
N GLU A 244 35.20 -8.54 1.25
CA GLU A 244 36.18 -8.14 2.26
C GLU A 244 37.54 -8.82 2.02
N ILE A 245 37.57 -10.15 1.87
CA ILE A 245 38.82 -10.89 1.64
C ILE A 245 39.50 -10.43 0.33
N ILE A 246 38.73 -10.27 -0.76
CA ILE A 246 39.30 -9.83 -2.03
C ILE A 246 39.79 -8.38 -1.91
N SER A 247 39.06 -7.48 -1.25
CA SER A 247 39.50 -6.09 -1.08
C SER A 247 40.79 -6.01 -0.26
N GLU A 248 40.86 -6.73 0.86
CA GLU A 248 42.05 -6.76 1.72
C GLU A 248 43.26 -7.36 0.99
N GLN A 249 43.09 -8.52 0.34
CA GLN A 249 44.18 -9.16 -0.40
C GLN A 249 44.64 -8.30 -1.57
N LEU A 250 43.71 -7.68 -2.31
CA LEU A 250 44.04 -6.87 -3.48
C LEU A 250 44.67 -5.54 -3.08
N GLU A 251 44.26 -4.93 -1.95
CA GLU A 251 44.95 -3.79 -1.36
C GLU A 251 46.37 -4.15 -0.91
N GLN A 252 46.55 -5.31 -0.27
CA GLN A 252 47.86 -5.78 0.17
C GLN A 252 48.78 -6.08 -1.02
N ASP A 253 48.30 -6.85 -2.00
CA ASP A 253 49.04 -7.19 -3.22
C ASP A 253 49.37 -5.92 -4.01
N PHE A 254 48.42 -4.98 -4.13
CA PHE A 254 48.67 -3.71 -4.78
C PHE A 254 49.72 -2.91 -4.02
N LYS A 255 49.66 -2.83 -2.69
CA LYS A 255 50.66 -2.14 -1.87
C LYS A 255 52.03 -2.77 -2.01
N GLU A 256 52.15 -4.09 -1.96
CA GLU A 256 53.42 -4.80 -2.16
C GLU A 256 53.97 -4.61 -3.56
N LEU A 257 53.11 -4.61 -4.59
CA LEU A 257 53.51 -4.37 -5.97
C LEU A 257 53.93 -2.92 -6.18
N MET A 258 53.22 -1.96 -5.56
CA MET A 258 53.58 -0.55 -5.51
C MET A 258 54.93 -0.37 -4.81
N ASP A 259 55.13 -0.94 -3.62
CA ASP A 259 56.41 -0.85 -2.92
C ASP A 259 57.53 -1.52 -3.72
N LYS A 260 57.29 -2.68 -4.35
CA LYS A 260 58.31 -3.41 -5.12
C LYS A 260 58.70 -2.72 -6.42
N HIS A 261 57.74 -2.17 -7.16
CA HIS A 261 57.98 -1.57 -8.48
C HIS A 261 58.16 -0.05 -8.44
N TYR A 262 57.50 0.64 -7.50
CA TYR A 262 57.49 2.08 -7.43
C TYR A 262 58.47 2.66 -6.42
N SER A 263 58.81 2.00 -5.30
CA SER A 263 59.87 2.53 -4.41
C SER A 263 61.24 2.62 -5.10
N LYS A 264 61.50 1.75 -6.09
CA LYS A 264 62.72 1.79 -6.92
C LYS A 264 62.65 2.70 -8.14
N ARG A 265 61.49 3.21 -8.53
CA ARG A 265 61.31 4.09 -9.71
C ARG A 265 60.87 5.52 -9.37
N LEU A 266 60.30 5.78 -8.19
CA LEU A 266 59.75 7.09 -7.81
C LEU A 266 60.72 8.01 -7.04
N HIS A 267 61.98 8.03 -7.42
CA HIS A 267 62.71 9.31 -7.44
C HIS A 267 62.36 10.16 -8.68
N GLY A 268 61.39 9.75 -9.50
CA GLY A 268 60.74 10.65 -10.45
C GLY A 268 59.54 10.03 -11.16
N LYS A 269 58.42 10.78 -11.20
CA LYS A 269 57.30 10.66 -12.16
C LYS A 269 56.18 9.65 -11.85
N TYR A 270 55.46 9.87 -10.76
CA TYR A 270 53.98 9.91 -10.84
C TYR A 270 53.54 11.17 -10.11
N PRO A 271 52.75 12.05 -10.73
CA PRO A 271 52.45 13.36 -10.17
C PRO A 271 51.48 13.22 -9.00
N ASP A 272 51.84 13.87 -7.89
CA ASP A 272 50.93 14.50 -6.92
C ASP A 272 49.71 15.13 -7.64
N PRO A 273 48.58 15.41 -6.96
CA PRO A 273 47.38 15.98 -7.60
C PRO A 273 47.77 17.15 -8.52
N MET A 274 47.62 16.92 -9.83
CA MET A 274 48.04 17.75 -10.98
C MET A 274 48.46 19.16 -10.55
N LYS A 275 49.76 19.31 -10.26
CA LYS A 275 50.33 20.48 -9.56
C LYS A 275 50.43 21.68 -10.48
N TYR A 276 50.37 21.46 -11.80
CA TYR A 276 50.52 22.50 -12.80
C TYR A 276 49.39 22.45 -13.85
N PRO A 277 48.93 23.60 -14.37
CA PRO A 277 47.94 23.67 -15.46
C PRO A 277 48.30 22.84 -16.70
N GLY A 278 49.59 22.54 -16.92
CA GLY A 278 50.07 21.69 -18.01
C GLY A 278 49.62 20.23 -17.91
N ASP A 279 49.46 19.70 -16.70
CA ASP A 279 49.08 18.28 -16.51
C ASP A 279 47.62 18.04 -16.94
N TYR A 280 46.74 19.02 -16.69
CA TYR A 280 45.35 19.00 -17.16
C TYR A 280 45.26 19.09 -18.67
N ILE A 281 46.16 19.85 -19.29
CA ILE A 281 46.26 20.00 -20.74
C ILE A 281 46.66 18.65 -21.37
N ASP A 282 47.72 18.03 -20.88
CA ASP A 282 48.23 16.77 -21.42
C ASP A 282 47.19 15.65 -21.27
N TRP A 283 46.52 15.59 -20.13
CA TRP A 283 45.43 14.64 -19.91
C TRP A 283 44.23 14.86 -20.84
N ALA A 284 43.77 16.10 -20.96
CA ALA A 284 42.60 16.42 -21.79
C ALA A 284 42.89 16.31 -23.30
N SER A 285 44.15 16.41 -23.71
CA SER A 285 44.53 16.34 -25.12
C SER A 285 45.09 14.97 -25.53
N LEU A 286 46.18 14.53 -24.88
CA LEU A 286 46.94 13.35 -25.29
C LEU A 286 46.34 12.04 -24.76
N GLU A 287 45.77 12.05 -23.55
CA GLU A 287 45.32 10.80 -22.91
C GLU A 287 43.87 10.45 -23.19
N THR A 288 43.01 11.46 -23.32
CA THR A 288 41.55 11.28 -23.45
C THR A 288 41.01 11.65 -24.83
N GLY A 289 41.79 12.37 -25.64
CA GLY A 289 41.33 12.89 -26.93
C GLY A 289 40.16 13.87 -26.82
N LEU A 290 39.88 14.45 -25.64
CA LEU A 290 38.81 15.43 -25.45
C LEU A 290 39.04 16.66 -26.33
N PHE A 291 40.24 17.22 -26.25
CA PHE A 291 40.65 18.34 -27.09
C PHE A 291 41.35 17.82 -28.34
N VAL A 292 40.94 18.33 -29.49
CA VAL A 292 41.63 18.10 -30.77
C VAL A 292 42.11 19.44 -31.27
N GLY A 293 43.43 19.56 -31.39
CA GLY A 293 44.05 20.72 -32.01
C GLY A 293 43.89 20.69 -33.54
N ASP A 294 44.08 21.84 -34.17
CA ASP A 294 44.14 21.90 -35.62
C ASP A 294 45.32 21.07 -36.12
N GLY A 295 45.05 20.16 -37.06
CA GLY A 295 46.04 19.20 -37.55
C GLY A 295 46.59 18.26 -36.47
N GLY A 296 45.88 18.09 -35.34
CA GLY A 296 46.26 17.18 -34.25
C GLY A 296 47.40 17.67 -33.35
N VAL A 297 47.96 18.87 -33.59
CA VAL A 297 49.14 19.37 -32.85
C VAL A 297 48.97 20.78 -32.29
N ASN A 298 48.13 21.63 -32.90
CA ASN A 298 47.94 23.00 -32.41
C ASN A 298 46.61 23.17 -31.69
N TYR A 299 46.64 23.01 -30.37
CA TYR A 299 45.45 23.10 -29.52
C TYR A 299 44.97 24.53 -29.26
N ARG A 300 45.78 25.55 -29.58
CA ARG A 300 45.43 26.97 -29.39
C ARG A 300 44.96 27.29 -27.96
N TRP A 301 45.71 26.83 -26.96
CA TRP A 301 45.32 26.90 -25.54
C TRP A 301 44.91 28.30 -25.02
N LYS A 302 45.52 29.35 -25.59
CA LYS A 302 45.24 30.76 -25.23
C LYS A 302 44.08 31.38 -26.01
N GLU A 303 43.54 30.69 -27.01
CA GLU A 303 42.37 31.19 -27.76
C GLU A 303 41.07 30.96 -26.97
N PRO A 304 40.08 31.86 -27.11
CA PRO A 304 38.74 31.62 -26.59
C PRO A 304 38.13 30.34 -27.14
N LEU A 305 37.50 29.55 -26.28
CA LEU A 305 36.69 28.41 -26.68
C LEU A 305 35.40 28.94 -27.33
N ILE A 306 35.07 28.48 -28.53
CA ILE A 306 33.78 28.78 -29.16
C ILE A 306 32.73 27.75 -28.75
N ARG A 307 31.45 28.13 -28.82
CA ARG A 307 30.32 27.28 -28.42
C ARG A 307 30.30 25.94 -29.15
N GLN A 308 30.70 25.91 -30.42
CA GLN A 308 30.84 24.68 -31.19
C GLN A 308 31.83 23.70 -30.55
N ASP A 309 33.03 24.18 -30.22
CA ASP A 309 34.09 23.34 -29.65
C ASP A 309 33.68 22.81 -28.27
N ALA A 310 33.00 23.64 -27.48
CA ALA A 310 32.43 23.23 -26.21
C ALA A 310 31.40 22.10 -26.38
N ALA A 311 30.53 22.16 -27.39
CA ALA A 311 29.57 21.09 -27.66
C ALA A 311 30.25 19.76 -28.03
N VAL A 312 31.30 19.80 -28.87
CA VAL A 312 32.11 18.61 -29.21
C VAL A 312 32.70 17.98 -27.95
N LEU A 313 33.19 18.83 -27.06
CA LEU A 313 33.89 18.44 -25.85
C LEU A 313 32.96 17.79 -24.82
N PHE A 314 31.77 18.34 -24.61
CA PHE A 314 30.77 17.72 -23.74
C PHE A 314 30.19 16.45 -24.35
N TYR A 315 30.06 16.39 -25.68
CA TYR A 315 29.68 15.15 -26.35
C TYR A 315 30.69 14.04 -26.07
N LYS A 316 31.99 14.31 -26.26
CA LYS A 316 33.04 13.33 -25.99
C LYS A 316 33.05 12.92 -24.53
N LEU A 317 32.91 13.88 -23.61
CA LEU A 317 32.82 13.60 -22.18
C LEU A 317 31.63 12.67 -21.85
N HIS A 318 30.48 12.89 -22.48
CA HIS A 318 29.27 12.09 -22.26
C HIS A 318 29.43 10.64 -22.69
N HIS A 319 30.20 10.41 -23.74
CA HIS A 319 30.38 9.10 -24.35
C HIS A 319 31.63 8.36 -23.86
N MET A 320 32.46 8.95 -22.99
CA MET A 320 33.62 8.25 -22.43
C MET A 320 33.26 6.99 -21.63
N ASP A 321 32.10 7.00 -20.98
CA ASP A 321 31.67 5.90 -20.09
C ASP A 321 30.83 4.84 -20.82
N ARG A 322 30.34 5.16 -22.03
CA ARG A 322 29.48 4.26 -22.81
C ARG A 322 30.35 3.51 -23.83
N GLN A 323 30.48 2.19 -23.67
CA GLN A 323 31.34 1.31 -24.48
C GLN A 323 30.99 1.20 -25.99
N GLU A 324 30.21 2.12 -26.55
CA GLU A 324 29.88 2.11 -27.98
C GLU A 324 30.04 3.51 -28.57
N PRO A 325 31.19 3.82 -29.18
CA PRO A 325 31.19 4.80 -30.24
C PRO A 325 30.48 4.15 -31.44
N LYS A 326 29.16 4.33 -31.56
CA LYS A 326 28.49 4.00 -32.82
C LYS A 326 29.25 4.69 -33.96
N GLU A 327 29.52 3.94 -35.02
CA GLU A 327 30.27 4.33 -36.21
C GLU A 327 30.01 5.78 -36.63
N PHE A 328 30.94 6.69 -36.31
CA PHE A 328 30.82 8.12 -36.61
C PHE A 328 32.03 8.68 -37.37
N GLU A 329 32.82 7.78 -37.99
CA GLU A 329 34.13 8.07 -38.56
C GLU A 329 34.14 8.80 -39.92
N SER A 330 33.02 9.04 -40.61
CA SER A 330 33.10 9.48 -42.02
C SER A 330 32.50 10.84 -42.40
N LEU A 331 31.95 11.63 -41.48
CA LEU A 331 31.23 12.86 -41.88
C LEU A 331 31.82 14.14 -41.27
N LYS A 332 32.41 14.95 -42.16
CA LYS A 332 32.73 16.37 -41.94
C LYS A 332 31.47 17.11 -41.44
N TYR A 333 31.63 17.99 -40.44
CA TYR A 333 30.83 19.20 -40.12
C TYR A 333 30.25 19.36 -38.69
N PRO A 334 30.10 20.62 -38.20
CA PRO A 334 29.71 21.04 -36.83
C PRO A 334 28.36 20.54 -36.31
N ASP A 335 27.42 20.28 -37.22
CA ASP A 335 25.99 20.38 -36.91
C ASP A 335 25.50 19.27 -35.96
N ARG A 336 26.08 18.07 -36.00
CA ARG A 336 25.61 16.97 -35.16
C ARG A 336 25.89 17.17 -33.67
N PHE A 337 27.03 17.79 -33.31
CA PHE A 337 27.39 17.99 -31.92
C PHE A 337 26.57 19.12 -31.32
N THR A 338 26.32 20.17 -32.10
CA THR A 338 25.43 21.26 -31.69
C THR A 338 23.99 20.77 -31.58
N SER A 339 23.49 19.98 -32.53
CA SER A 339 22.15 19.38 -32.43
C SER A 339 22.03 18.41 -31.26
N TRP A 340 23.05 17.59 -30.98
CA TRP A 340 23.07 16.77 -29.77
C TRP A 340 22.97 17.64 -28.52
N ALA A 341 23.79 18.68 -28.43
CA ALA A 341 23.86 19.54 -27.26
C ALA A 341 22.57 20.36 -27.06
N GLU A 342 21.88 20.73 -28.12
CA GLU A 342 20.53 21.31 -28.09
C GLU A 342 19.48 20.28 -27.65
N ASN A 343 19.52 19.06 -28.19
CA ASN A 343 18.56 18.00 -27.87
C ASN A 343 18.64 17.54 -26.40
N VAL A 344 19.83 17.56 -25.80
CA VAL A 344 20.00 17.31 -24.37
C VAL A 344 19.87 18.60 -23.54
N GLU A 345 19.39 19.70 -24.14
CA GLU A 345 19.15 20.99 -23.50
C GLU A 345 20.37 21.61 -22.81
N LEU A 346 21.58 21.17 -23.17
CA LEU A 346 22.82 21.59 -22.55
C LEU A 346 23.15 23.05 -22.89
N PHE A 347 22.85 23.45 -24.13
CA PHE A 347 22.98 24.82 -24.60
C PHE A 347 21.58 25.38 -24.90
N SER A 348 21.35 26.64 -24.55
CA SER A 348 20.21 27.41 -25.06
C SER A 348 20.67 28.31 -26.20
N GLY A 349 19.81 28.51 -27.20
CA GLY A 349 20.00 29.59 -28.18
C GLY A 349 20.01 30.96 -27.51
N ASP A 350 20.41 31.98 -28.27
CA ASP A 350 20.20 33.37 -27.88
C ASP A 350 18.69 33.73 -27.86
N GLU A 351 18.36 34.99 -27.59
CA GLU A 351 16.96 35.48 -27.61
C GLU A 351 16.25 35.24 -28.95
N SER A 352 17.00 35.04 -30.04
CA SER A 352 16.46 34.71 -31.37
C SER A 352 16.34 33.20 -31.62
N GLY A 353 16.64 32.37 -30.62
CA GLY A 353 16.66 30.91 -30.72
C GLY A 353 17.84 30.36 -31.53
N LYS A 354 18.85 31.18 -31.86
CA LYS A 354 20.02 30.75 -32.63
C LYS A 354 21.13 30.29 -31.70
N PHE A 355 21.70 29.12 -31.98
CA PHE A 355 22.82 28.57 -31.19
C PHE A 355 24.08 29.42 -31.21
N ASN A 356 24.30 30.19 -32.29
CA ASN A 356 25.49 31.02 -32.50
C ASN A 356 26.81 30.26 -32.30
N TRP A 357 27.00 29.16 -33.04
CA TRP A 357 28.08 28.19 -32.82
C TRP A 357 29.50 28.77 -32.92
N LYS A 358 29.69 29.85 -33.70
CA LYS A 358 30.97 30.57 -33.83
C LYS A 358 31.26 31.56 -32.69
N CYS A 359 30.27 31.86 -31.84
CA CYS A 359 30.48 32.81 -30.75
C CYS A 359 31.38 32.21 -29.68
N LYS A 360 32.19 33.08 -29.07
CA LYS A 360 33.00 32.74 -27.91
C LYS A 360 32.07 32.31 -26.77
N LEU A 361 32.44 31.26 -26.05
CA LEU A 361 31.72 30.82 -24.87
C LEU A 361 32.14 31.69 -23.68
N MET A 362 31.20 32.39 -23.06
CA MET A 362 31.48 33.20 -21.87
C MET A 362 31.60 32.31 -20.63
N ARG A 363 32.39 32.72 -19.62
CA ARG A 363 32.57 31.94 -18.39
C ARG A 363 31.24 31.69 -17.65
N LYS A 364 30.34 32.68 -17.62
CA LYS A 364 28.99 32.51 -17.07
C LYS A 364 28.16 31.46 -17.82
N ASP A 365 28.22 31.46 -19.15
CA ASP A 365 27.49 30.49 -19.98
C ASP A 365 28.05 29.08 -19.78
N ALA A 366 29.38 28.97 -19.65
CA ALA A 366 30.03 27.72 -19.31
C ALA A 366 29.51 27.18 -17.97
N ALA A 367 29.41 28.01 -16.92
CA ALA A 367 28.85 27.58 -15.63
C ALA A 367 27.44 26.98 -15.76
N VAL A 368 26.57 27.57 -16.59
CA VAL A 368 25.24 27.00 -16.90
C VAL A 368 25.34 25.63 -17.55
N ILE A 369 26.22 25.48 -18.55
CA ILE A 369 26.45 24.22 -19.26
C ILE A 369 26.97 23.14 -18.30
N PHE A 370 27.99 23.45 -17.48
CA PHE A 370 28.54 22.53 -16.50
C PHE A 370 27.47 22.08 -15.48
N TYR A 371 26.63 23.00 -14.99
CA TYR A 371 25.53 22.69 -14.08
C TYR A 371 24.54 21.73 -14.72
N LYS A 372 24.04 22.06 -15.91
CA LYS A 372 23.06 21.24 -16.63
C LYS A 372 23.62 19.85 -16.89
N TYR A 373 24.86 19.76 -17.35
CA TYR A 373 25.53 18.49 -17.58
C TYR A 373 25.67 17.67 -16.30
N TYR A 374 26.11 18.29 -15.19
CA TYR A 374 26.25 17.61 -13.90
C TYR A 374 24.92 17.00 -13.43
N HIS A 375 23.83 17.75 -13.57
CA HIS A 375 22.50 17.31 -13.12
C HIS A 375 21.89 16.18 -13.97
N GLN A 376 22.29 16.02 -15.23
CA GLN A 376 21.85 14.90 -16.06
C GLN A 376 22.27 13.53 -15.53
N TYR A 377 23.28 13.47 -14.66
CA TYR A 377 23.81 12.21 -14.11
C TYR A 377 23.19 11.82 -12.77
N ASN A 378 22.06 12.44 -12.37
CA ASN A 378 21.36 12.15 -11.11
C ASN A 378 22.26 12.19 -9.87
N ILE A 379 23.35 12.95 -9.92
CA ILE A 379 24.22 13.12 -8.76
C ILE A 379 23.46 13.99 -7.76
N PRO A 380 23.34 13.59 -6.47
CA PRO A 380 22.63 14.37 -5.48
C PRO A 380 23.12 15.81 -5.50
N PRO A 381 22.21 16.81 -5.51
CA PRO A 381 22.63 18.19 -5.43
C PRO A 381 23.49 18.35 -4.19
N ILE A 382 24.68 18.93 -4.35
CA ILE A 382 25.54 19.27 -3.22
C ILE A 382 24.71 20.22 -2.34
N PRO A 383 24.46 19.87 -1.05
CA PRO A 383 23.50 20.57 -0.23
C PRO A 383 23.84 22.05 -0.19
N MET A 384 22.89 22.85 -0.68
CA MET A 384 23.02 24.29 -0.83
C MET A 384 22.97 24.91 0.58
N GLY A 385 24.13 25.27 1.12
CA GLY A 385 24.22 25.89 2.44
C GLY A 385 23.77 27.35 2.41
N GLY A 386 22.46 27.61 2.51
CA GLY A 386 21.94 28.95 2.78
C GLY A 386 20.45 29.13 2.46
N GLU A 387 19.68 29.67 3.40
CA GLU A 387 18.23 29.96 3.30
C GLU A 387 17.88 31.21 2.46
N LYS A 388 18.83 31.84 1.76
CA LYS A 388 18.59 33.11 1.06
C LYS A 388 18.72 32.99 -0.46
N TYR A 389 17.58 33.17 -1.14
CA TYR A 389 17.39 33.45 -2.57
C TYR A 389 17.77 32.32 -3.56
N PRO A 390 17.20 32.31 -4.79
CA PRO A 390 17.58 31.33 -5.80
C PRO A 390 19.06 31.52 -6.16
N MET A 391 19.85 30.48 -5.91
CA MET A 391 21.27 30.42 -6.24
C MET A 391 21.45 30.52 -7.76
N THR A 392 22.37 31.38 -8.22
CA THR A 392 22.70 31.48 -9.63
C THR A 392 23.62 30.32 -10.06
N PHE A 393 23.69 30.02 -11.37
CA PHE A 393 24.60 28.98 -11.87
C PHE A 393 26.08 29.28 -11.58
N THR A 394 26.44 30.56 -11.48
CA THR A 394 27.79 31.01 -11.11
C THR A 394 28.10 30.74 -9.64
N ASP A 395 27.13 30.95 -8.74
CA ASP A 395 27.29 30.64 -7.31
C ASP A 395 27.48 29.13 -7.09
N TRP A 396 26.74 28.29 -7.83
CA TRP A 396 26.94 26.84 -7.80
C TRP A 396 28.37 26.48 -8.21
N ALA A 397 28.83 27.02 -9.35
CA ALA A 397 30.14 26.69 -9.91
C ALA A 397 31.30 27.15 -9.00
N GLU A 398 31.12 28.26 -8.28
CA GLU A 398 32.02 28.72 -7.22
C GLU A 398 32.01 27.76 -6.03
N ASN A 399 30.83 27.42 -5.50
CA ASN A 399 30.68 26.59 -4.30
C ASN A 399 31.29 25.19 -4.43
N ILE A 400 31.25 24.61 -5.63
CA ILE A 400 31.85 23.29 -5.90
C ILE A 400 33.35 23.36 -6.26
N GLY A 401 33.94 24.56 -6.25
CA GLY A 401 35.35 24.79 -6.59
C GLY A 401 35.68 24.54 -8.06
N LEU A 402 34.67 24.61 -8.94
CA LEU A 402 34.85 24.35 -10.37
C LEU A 402 35.69 25.46 -10.99
N PHE A 403 35.26 26.71 -10.85
CA PHE A 403 36.00 27.89 -11.33
C PHE A 403 36.96 28.42 -10.25
N SER A 404 38.13 28.89 -10.70
CA SER A 404 39.02 29.73 -9.92
C SER A 404 38.88 31.17 -10.40
N GLY A 405 38.75 32.10 -9.46
CA GLY A 405 38.88 33.53 -9.73
C GLY A 405 40.20 34.08 -9.22
N ASP A 406 40.53 35.28 -9.67
CA ASP A 406 41.71 36.00 -9.23
C ASP A 406 41.38 36.79 -7.97
N ARG A 407 42.20 36.64 -6.92
CA ARG A 407 42.01 37.40 -5.69
C ARG A 407 42.44 38.85 -5.92
N GLN A 408 41.50 39.78 -5.76
CA GLN A 408 41.77 41.22 -5.82
C GLN A 408 42.40 41.73 -4.52
N ASP A 409 42.96 42.94 -4.55
CA ASP A 409 43.62 43.56 -3.39
C ASP A 409 42.69 43.74 -2.16
N ASN A 410 41.39 43.87 -2.40
CA ASN A 410 40.36 43.94 -1.35
C ASN A 410 40.02 42.57 -0.73
N GLY A 411 40.63 41.48 -1.22
CA GLY A 411 40.39 40.12 -0.78
C GLY A 411 39.21 39.42 -1.46
N GLU A 412 38.43 40.12 -2.29
CA GLU A 412 37.35 39.54 -3.09
C GLU A 412 37.92 38.69 -4.23
N ILE A 413 37.20 37.64 -4.62
CA ILE A 413 37.58 36.77 -5.72
C ILE A 413 36.83 37.22 -6.97
N ASN A 414 37.56 37.65 -8.00
CA ASN A 414 36.99 38.01 -9.29
C ASN A 414 37.07 36.82 -10.26
N TYR A 415 35.92 36.24 -10.55
CA TYR A 415 35.81 35.10 -11.46
C TYR A 415 35.79 35.47 -12.94
N ASN A 416 35.75 36.77 -13.28
CA ASN A 416 35.71 37.29 -14.64
C ASN A 416 34.55 36.69 -15.46
N TRP A 417 33.34 36.62 -14.90
CA TRP A 417 32.19 35.94 -15.51
C TRP A 417 31.80 36.45 -16.92
N GLU A 418 32.11 37.72 -17.20
CA GLU A 418 31.89 38.39 -18.48
C GLU A 418 33.06 38.26 -19.46
N GLU A 419 34.08 37.46 -19.15
CA GLU A 419 35.17 37.15 -20.07
C GLU A 419 34.93 35.84 -20.84
N PRO A 420 35.45 35.72 -22.07
CA PRO A 420 35.48 34.47 -22.80
C PRO A 420 36.28 33.39 -22.05
N LEU A 421 35.74 32.18 -21.97
CA LEU A 421 36.45 31.02 -21.46
C LEU A 421 37.52 30.61 -22.48
N ILE A 422 38.80 30.63 -22.10
CA ILE A 422 39.89 30.15 -22.95
C ILE A 422 39.96 28.62 -22.94
N ARG A 423 40.49 28.02 -24.01
CA ARG A 423 40.59 26.57 -24.17
C ARG A 423 41.35 25.88 -23.02
N GLN A 424 42.41 26.52 -22.52
CA GLN A 424 43.18 26.02 -21.37
C GLN A 424 42.31 25.90 -20.12
N ASP A 425 41.57 26.94 -19.77
CA ASP A 425 40.70 26.94 -18.59
C ASP A 425 39.60 25.90 -18.76
N ALA A 426 39.00 25.82 -19.94
CA ALA A 426 37.99 24.79 -20.24
C ALA A 426 38.52 23.38 -19.95
N ALA A 427 39.76 23.06 -20.37
CA ALA A 427 40.38 21.77 -20.09
C ALA A 427 40.44 21.47 -18.60
N VAL A 428 40.91 22.42 -17.79
CA VAL A 428 40.96 22.28 -16.32
C VAL A 428 39.56 22.05 -15.75
N LEU A 429 38.55 22.82 -16.18
CA LEU A 429 37.18 22.72 -15.68
C LEU A 429 36.57 21.35 -15.97
N ILE A 430 36.83 20.77 -17.15
CA ILE A 430 36.31 19.45 -17.53
C ILE A 430 36.95 18.35 -16.71
N CYS A 431 38.25 18.42 -16.48
CA CYS A 431 38.95 17.46 -15.65
C CYS A 431 38.36 17.46 -14.22
N LYS A 432 38.15 18.66 -13.66
CA LYS A 432 37.50 18.82 -12.36
C LYS A 432 36.08 18.26 -12.37
N LEU A 433 35.28 18.58 -13.38
CA LEU A 433 33.92 18.06 -13.53
C LEU A 433 33.90 16.53 -13.60
N ALA A 434 34.74 15.93 -14.45
CA ALA A 434 34.81 14.50 -14.62
C ALA A 434 35.20 13.79 -13.32
N LYS A 435 36.11 14.38 -12.55
CA LYS A 435 36.50 13.91 -11.21
C LYS A 435 35.35 14.01 -10.22
N LEU A 436 34.62 15.13 -10.19
CA LEU A 436 33.44 15.31 -9.34
C LEU A 436 32.36 14.27 -9.65
N MET A 437 32.18 13.96 -10.93
CA MET A 437 31.22 12.97 -11.41
C MET A 437 31.71 11.52 -11.27
N LYS A 438 32.94 11.30 -10.80
CA LYS A 438 33.58 9.97 -10.69
C LYS A 438 33.53 9.18 -12.01
N LEU A 439 33.63 9.86 -13.15
CA LEU A 439 33.63 9.18 -14.45
C LEU A 439 34.87 8.31 -14.56
N THR A 440 34.70 7.02 -14.87
CA THR A 440 35.81 6.10 -15.11
C THR A 440 36.32 6.33 -16.52
N ILE A 441 37.43 7.05 -16.65
CA ILE A 441 37.94 7.45 -17.95
C ILE A 441 38.85 6.38 -18.50
N LYS A 442 38.35 5.62 -19.48
CA LYS A 442 39.14 4.70 -20.29
C LYS A 442 39.81 5.50 -21.41
N LYS A 443 41.08 5.19 -21.72
CA LYS A 443 41.78 5.81 -22.84
C LYS A 443 40.99 5.58 -24.13
N ILE A 444 40.60 6.67 -24.80
CA ILE A 444 39.97 6.65 -26.11
C ILE A 444 41.12 6.67 -27.12
N TYR A 445 41.43 5.51 -27.71
CA TYR A 445 42.39 5.39 -28.81
C TYR A 445 41.67 5.40 -30.15
#